data_AF-A0A969EUL1-F1
#
_entry.id   AF-A0A969EUL1-F1
#
_cell.length_a   1.000
_cell.length_b   1.000
_cell.length_c   1.000
_cell.angle_alpha   90.00
_cell.angle_beta   90.00
_cell.angle_gamma   90.00
#
_symmetry.space_group_name_H-M   'P 1'
#
loop_
_entity.id
_entity.type
_entity.pdbx_description
1 polymer ?
#
loop_
_entity_poly.entity_id
_entity_poly.type
_entity_poly.pdbx_seq_one_letter_code
_entity_poly.pdbx_strand_id
1 'polypeptide(L)'
;MSDPPANPSDFLQQLFQLSLEERKSLTILAILQTPFRQDEAVRFLPPDSTLALERWHELGLLQVQGTDEQGHAWFLVGSPVQQGLLSRVDETKIHVLHLRAAEYFGCTFLNEARRVLAARGQVPSDEAIAALAWGEQGVLQSWTAWDTPAGRWALQQGLEWQRHLFEAGRFQEAGEIINALAPALLRWGKAGQAEILLRQGLAEQQGALRARTLTHLGMIRADRNEIREAFSFYDQAHQQFVALGLKPQVARAIERIAGLHAVQRDYDQAIRKQEAALKMHRAGQ
;
A
#
# COMPACT_ATOMS: atom_id res chain seq x y z
N MET A 1 -32.72 -9.64 11.31
CA MET A 1 -33.56 -8.92 10.32
C MET A 1 -32.73 -7.78 9.82
N SER A 2 -32.23 -7.87 8.59
CA SER A 2 -31.45 -6.79 7.99
C SER A 2 -32.43 -5.74 7.48
N ASP A 3 -32.32 -4.51 7.94
CA ASP A 3 -33.09 -3.39 7.40
C ASP A 3 -32.85 -3.29 5.88
N PRO A 4 -33.88 -2.92 5.10
CA PRO A 4 -33.71 -2.74 3.67
C PRO A 4 -32.63 -1.69 3.40
N PRO A 5 -31.84 -1.81 2.33
CA PRO A 5 -30.89 -0.76 1.97
C PRO A 5 -31.68 0.54 1.76
N ALA A 6 -31.38 1.54 2.59
CA ALA A 6 -32.04 2.84 2.51
C ALA A 6 -31.89 3.44 1.10
N ASN A 7 -32.97 4.07 0.63
CA ASN A 7 -33.08 4.62 -0.71
C ASN A 7 -31.96 5.65 -0.94
N PRO A 8 -31.24 5.65 -2.08
CA PRO A 8 -30.22 6.65 -2.39
C PRO A 8 -30.68 8.11 -2.23
N SER A 9 -31.99 8.36 -2.38
CA SER A 9 -32.62 9.67 -2.13
C SER A 9 -32.60 10.08 -0.65
N ASP A 10 -32.68 9.15 0.29
CA ASP A 10 -32.83 9.43 1.71
C ASP A 10 -31.50 9.92 2.33
N PHE A 11 -30.38 9.32 1.94
CA PHE A 11 -29.06 9.76 2.41
C PHE A 11 -28.71 11.18 1.97
N LEU A 12 -29.08 11.56 0.73
CA LEU A 12 -28.87 12.92 0.24
C LEU A 12 -29.71 13.93 1.03
N GLN A 13 -30.93 13.57 1.45
CA GLN A 13 -31.75 14.41 2.32
C GLN A 13 -31.14 14.56 3.72
N GLN A 14 -30.60 13.47 4.29
CA GLN A 14 -29.93 13.49 5.59
C GLN A 14 -28.67 14.38 5.58
N LEU A 15 -27.93 14.43 4.48
CA LEU A 15 -26.78 15.34 4.34
C LEU A 15 -27.16 16.83 4.45
N PHE A 16 -28.38 17.22 4.08
CA PHE A 16 -28.85 18.61 4.25
C PHE A 16 -29.14 18.97 5.71
N GLN A 17 -29.35 17.98 6.58
CA GLN A 17 -29.58 18.19 8.02
C GLN A 17 -28.28 18.46 8.79
N LEU A 18 -27.13 18.15 8.20
CA LEU A 18 -25.83 18.43 8.80
C LEU A 18 -25.47 19.91 8.69
N SER A 19 -24.76 20.44 9.69
CA SER A 19 -24.10 21.73 9.56
C SER A 19 -22.98 21.68 8.49
N LEU A 20 -22.48 22.85 8.09
CA LEU A 20 -21.34 22.91 7.15
C LEU A 20 -20.10 22.21 7.73
N GLU A 21 -19.83 22.39 9.02
CA GLU A 21 -18.69 21.77 9.70
C GLU A 21 -18.84 20.26 9.82
N GLU A 22 -20.04 19.76 10.13
CA GLU A 22 -20.30 18.32 10.14
C GLU A 22 -20.14 17.70 8.75
N ARG A 23 -20.62 18.37 7.69
CA ARG A 23 -20.39 17.89 6.32
C ARG A 23 -18.91 17.84 5.96
N LYS A 24 -18.12 18.85 6.34
CA LYS A 24 -16.66 18.85 6.13
C LYS A 24 -16.00 17.69 6.87
N SER A 25 -16.36 17.48 8.13
CA SER A 25 -15.83 16.39 8.95
C SER A 25 -16.20 15.01 8.40
N LEU A 26 -17.46 14.80 8.01
CA LEU A 26 -17.89 13.55 7.37
C LEU A 26 -17.19 13.33 6.02
N THR A 27 -16.90 14.39 5.27
CA THR A 27 -16.12 14.32 4.02
C THR A 27 -14.68 13.84 4.27
N ILE A 28 -14.06 14.25 5.39
CA ILE A 28 -12.73 13.75 5.78
C ILE A 28 -12.78 12.24 6.05
N LEU A 29 -13.84 11.73 6.67
CA LEU A 29 -14.00 10.28 6.88
C LEU A 29 -14.38 9.54 5.61
N ALA A 30 -15.03 10.20 4.65
CA ALA A 30 -15.51 9.58 3.42
C ALA A 30 -14.38 9.00 2.54
N ILE A 31 -13.14 9.48 2.69
CA ILE A 31 -11.98 8.91 1.98
C ILE A 31 -11.43 7.62 2.61
N LEU A 32 -11.90 7.27 3.82
CA LEU A 32 -11.56 6.03 4.50
C LEU A 32 -12.50 4.93 3.99
N GLN A 33 -11.92 3.94 3.30
CA GLN A 33 -12.67 2.80 2.78
C GLN A 33 -12.66 1.59 3.72
N THR A 34 -11.88 1.66 4.80
CA THR A 34 -11.87 0.67 5.87
C THR A 34 -12.69 1.15 7.06
N PRO A 35 -13.30 0.22 7.82
CA PRO A 35 -13.94 0.58 9.08
C PRO A 35 -12.94 1.24 10.02
N PHE A 36 -13.37 2.26 10.74
CA PHE A 36 -12.55 3.01 11.70
C PHE A 36 -13.26 3.11 13.04
N ARG A 37 -12.48 3.31 14.11
CA ARG A 37 -13.02 3.56 15.45
C ARG A 37 -13.03 5.05 15.78
N GLN A 38 -13.73 5.41 16.86
CA GLN A 38 -13.79 6.79 17.33
C GLN A 38 -12.40 7.37 17.67
N ASP A 39 -11.54 6.59 18.32
CA ASP A 39 -10.16 6.97 18.67
C ASP A 39 -9.22 7.12 17.45
N GLU A 40 -9.62 6.58 16.30
CA GLU A 40 -8.95 6.81 15.01
C GLU A 40 -9.54 8.05 14.32
N ALA A 41 -10.87 8.20 14.33
CA ALA A 41 -11.56 9.35 13.76
C ALA A 41 -11.09 10.68 14.37
N VAL A 42 -10.82 10.72 15.68
CA VAL A 42 -10.33 11.94 16.37
C VAL A 42 -9.00 12.47 15.81
N ARG A 43 -8.24 11.65 15.08
CA ARG A 43 -6.96 12.04 14.48
C ARG A 43 -7.13 12.77 13.16
N PHE A 44 -8.26 12.55 12.50
CA PHE A 44 -8.62 13.19 11.24
C PHE A 44 -9.55 14.39 11.45
N LEU A 45 -10.37 14.34 12.50
CA LEU A 45 -11.44 15.30 12.76
C LEU A 45 -11.06 16.37 13.81
N PRO A 46 -11.69 17.56 13.76
CA PRO A 46 -11.69 18.48 14.89
C PRO A 46 -12.29 17.80 16.14
N PRO A 47 -11.83 18.13 17.37
CA PRO A 47 -12.31 17.52 18.61
C PRO A 47 -13.85 17.54 18.73
N ASP A 48 -14.47 18.67 18.40
CA ASP A 48 -15.93 18.86 18.50
C ASP A 48 -16.74 17.95 17.55
N SER A 49 -16.13 17.49 16.44
CA SER A 49 -16.78 16.62 15.45
C SER A 49 -16.79 15.14 15.86
N THR A 50 -16.00 14.76 16.87
CA THR A 50 -15.86 13.36 17.31
C THR A 50 -17.04 12.86 18.12
N LEU A 51 -17.80 13.79 18.71
CA LEU A 51 -19.07 13.54 19.38
C LEU A 51 -20.23 13.32 18.40
N ALA A 52 -20.04 13.63 17.12
CA ALA A 52 -21.08 13.53 16.11
C ALA A 52 -21.17 12.14 15.44
N LEU A 53 -20.24 11.21 15.73
CA LEU A 53 -20.23 9.88 15.10
C LEU A 53 -21.51 9.08 15.38
N GLU A 54 -21.96 9.05 16.62
CA GLU A 54 -23.20 8.36 17.00
C GLU A 54 -24.42 8.97 16.31
N ARG A 55 -24.51 10.30 16.29
CA ARG A 55 -25.54 11.03 15.55
C ARG A 55 -25.50 10.72 14.05
N TRP A 56 -24.32 10.66 13.43
CA TRP A 56 -24.21 10.33 12.01
C TRP A 56 -24.59 8.87 11.73
N HIS A 57 -24.36 7.97 12.68
CA HIS A 57 -24.87 6.60 12.62
C HIS A 57 -26.40 6.54 12.73
N GLU A 58 -27.02 7.27 13.66
CA GLU A 58 -28.49 7.37 13.79
C GLU A 58 -29.13 7.95 12.53
N LEU A 59 -28.45 8.89 11.88
CA LEU A 59 -28.82 9.43 10.58
C LEU A 59 -28.51 8.48 9.42
N GLY A 60 -28.03 7.26 9.65
CA GLY A 60 -27.69 6.28 8.61
C GLY A 60 -26.46 6.63 7.76
N LEU A 61 -25.78 7.75 8.03
CA LEU A 61 -24.62 8.20 7.26
C LEU A 61 -23.37 7.35 7.55
N LEU A 62 -23.32 6.72 8.73
CA LEU A 62 -22.34 5.72 9.12
C LEU A 62 -23.00 4.36 9.35
N GLN A 63 -22.34 3.30 8.89
CA GLN A 63 -22.73 1.92 9.13
C GLN A 63 -21.81 1.29 10.17
N VAL A 64 -22.38 0.59 11.15
CA VAL A 64 -21.61 -0.22 12.09
C VAL A 64 -21.28 -1.56 11.45
N GLN A 65 -19.99 -1.86 11.33
CA GLN A 65 -19.47 -3.09 10.72
C GLN A 65 -19.16 -4.18 11.75
N GLY A 66 -19.19 -3.84 13.03
CA GLY A 66 -18.95 -4.75 14.16
C GLY A 66 -18.51 -4.00 15.39
N THR A 67 -18.12 -4.73 16.43
CA THR A 67 -17.54 -4.19 17.67
C THR A 67 -16.21 -4.87 17.99
N ASP A 68 -15.30 -4.16 18.64
CA ASP A 68 -14.10 -4.78 19.21
C ASP A 68 -14.42 -5.60 20.48
N GLU A 69 -13.39 -6.23 21.06
CA GLU A 69 -13.52 -7.05 22.29
C GLU A 69 -14.01 -6.25 23.50
N GLN A 70 -13.89 -4.91 23.46
CA GLN A 70 -14.33 -3.99 24.51
C GLN A 70 -15.73 -3.41 24.21
N GLY A 71 -16.34 -3.79 23.09
CA GLY A 71 -17.67 -3.33 22.67
C GLY A 71 -17.69 -2.03 21.87
N HIS A 72 -16.54 -1.46 21.49
CA HIS A 72 -16.49 -0.24 20.70
C HIS A 72 -16.83 -0.52 19.23
N ALA A 73 -17.72 0.29 18.66
CA ALA A 73 -18.18 0.12 17.29
C ALA A 73 -17.12 0.50 16.25
N TRP A 74 -17.07 -0.29 15.17
CA TRP A 74 -16.36 0.02 13.94
C TRP A 74 -17.32 0.68 12.95
N PHE A 75 -17.05 1.93 12.62
CA PHE A 75 -17.88 2.71 11.70
C PHE A 75 -17.30 2.69 10.29
N LEU A 76 -18.17 2.70 9.28
CA LEU A 76 -17.81 2.89 7.89
C LEU A 76 -18.77 3.89 7.25
N VAL A 77 -18.25 4.86 6.50
CA VAL A 77 -19.09 5.73 5.67
C VAL A 77 -19.65 4.90 4.53
N GLY A 78 -20.97 4.80 4.42
CA GLY A 78 -21.59 3.99 3.36
C GLY A 78 -21.24 4.49 1.96
N SER A 79 -21.08 3.59 0.99
CA SER A 79 -20.65 3.94 -0.38
C SER A 79 -21.50 5.02 -1.06
N PRO A 80 -22.85 5.04 -0.94
CA PRO A 80 -23.66 6.14 -1.50
C PRO A 80 -23.35 7.50 -0.87
N VAL A 81 -23.08 7.52 0.44
CA VAL A 81 -22.71 8.73 1.19
C VAL A 81 -21.33 9.22 0.78
N GLN A 82 -20.36 8.30 0.64
CA GLN A 82 -19.02 8.62 0.14
C GLN A 82 -19.09 9.24 -1.26
N GLN A 83 -19.79 8.61 -2.20
CA GLN A 83 -19.96 9.13 -3.57
C GLN A 83 -20.66 10.49 -3.56
N GLY A 84 -21.72 10.65 -2.75
CA GLY A 84 -22.43 11.92 -2.60
C GLY A 84 -21.54 13.04 -2.07
N LEU A 85 -20.72 12.78 -1.06
CA LEU A 85 -19.83 13.78 -0.49
C LEU A 85 -18.68 14.12 -1.45
N LEU A 86 -17.96 13.10 -1.93
CA LEU A 86 -16.74 13.29 -2.71
C LEU A 86 -17.02 13.87 -4.10
N SER A 87 -18.16 13.56 -4.75
CA SER A 87 -18.54 14.15 -6.04
C SER A 87 -18.73 15.67 -6.02
N ARG A 88 -18.86 16.26 -4.83
CA ARG A 88 -19.05 17.71 -4.63
C ARG A 88 -17.76 18.42 -4.22
N VAL A 89 -16.67 17.68 -4.06
CA VAL A 89 -15.38 18.20 -3.62
C VAL A 89 -14.46 18.29 -4.83
N ASP A 90 -13.74 19.40 -4.93
CA ASP A 90 -12.72 19.59 -5.95
C ASP A 90 -11.63 18.51 -5.83
N GLU A 91 -11.17 17.99 -6.97
CA GLU A 91 -10.16 16.91 -7.03
C GLU A 91 -8.88 17.28 -6.27
N THR A 92 -8.44 18.53 -6.33
CA THR A 92 -7.26 19.01 -5.58
C THR A 92 -7.47 18.88 -4.08
N LYS A 93 -8.68 19.17 -3.60
CA LYS A 93 -9.03 19.03 -2.17
C LYS A 93 -9.09 17.56 -1.77
N ILE A 94 -9.59 16.69 -2.65
CA ILE A 94 -9.57 15.24 -2.42
C ILE A 94 -8.12 14.76 -2.29
N HIS A 95 -7.22 15.16 -3.19
CA HIS A 95 -5.79 14.81 -3.09
C HIS A 95 -5.17 15.27 -1.76
N VAL A 96 -5.48 16.49 -1.30
CA VAL A 96 -4.99 16.99 0.01
C VAL A 96 -5.51 16.16 1.17
N LEU A 97 -6.78 15.73 1.13
CA LEU A 97 -7.32 14.83 2.16
C LEU A 97 -6.59 13.48 2.16
N HIS A 98 -6.34 12.92 0.98
CA HIS A 98 -5.58 11.68 0.85
C HIS A 98 -4.13 11.82 1.32
N LEU A 99 -3.45 12.95 1.07
CA LEU A 99 -2.11 13.20 1.63
C LEU A 99 -2.11 13.23 3.16
N ARG A 100 -3.07 13.92 3.77
CA ARG A 100 -3.20 13.94 5.24
C ARG A 100 -3.47 12.55 5.81
N ALA A 101 -4.27 11.74 5.12
CA ALA A 101 -4.49 10.35 5.53
C ALA A 101 -3.22 9.49 5.36
N ALA A 102 -2.48 9.67 4.27
CA ALA A 102 -1.19 9.01 4.06
C ALA A 102 -0.18 9.37 5.16
N GLU A 103 -0.12 10.63 5.60
CA GLU A 103 0.72 11.04 6.73
C GLU A 103 0.38 10.27 8.00
N TYR A 104 -0.91 10.08 8.29
CA TYR A 104 -1.37 9.31 9.45
C TYR A 104 -0.96 7.84 9.36
N PHE A 105 -1.32 7.14 8.27
CA PHE A 105 -1.02 5.72 8.13
C PHE A 105 0.48 5.45 8.02
N GLY A 106 1.25 6.40 7.48
CA GLY A 106 2.70 6.33 7.37
C GLY A 106 3.47 6.71 8.64
N CYS A 107 2.87 7.48 9.57
CA CYS A 107 3.62 8.14 10.63
C CYS A 107 4.40 7.17 11.52
N THR A 108 3.84 6.01 11.85
CA THR A 108 4.50 5.03 12.72
C THR A 108 5.77 4.48 12.06
N PHE A 109 5.73 4.18 10.76
CA PHE A 109 6.89 3.67 10.03
C PHE A 109 7.96 4.74 9.85
N LEU A 110 7.56 5.98 9.55
CA LEU A 110 8.48 7.11 9.44
C LEU A 110 9.14 7.45 10.79
N ASN A 111 8.38 7.40 11.88
CA ASN A 111 8.92 7.63 13.23
C ASN A 111 9.89 6.52 13.66
N GLU A 112 9.58 5.27 13.33
CA GLU A 112 10.52 4.17 13.56
C GLU A 112 11.80 4.34 12.72
N ALA A 113 11.68 4.71 11.45
CA ALA A 113 12.82 5.01 10.60
C ALA A 113 13.69 6.13 11.19
N ARG A 114 13.09 7.23 11.67
CA ARG A 114 13.80 8.31 12.39
C ARG A 114 14.56 7.77 13.60
N ARG A 115 13.91 6.94 14.42
CA ARG A 115 14.50 6.32 15.61
C ARG A 115 15.72 5.47 15.24
N VAL A 116 15.61 4.65 14.21
CA VAL A 116 16.70 3.78 13.75
C VAL A 116 17.87 4.59 13.19
N LEU A 117 17.62 5.65 12.42
CA LEU A 117 18.67 6.53 11.91
C LEU A 117 19.40 7.25 13.05
N ALA A 118 18.65 7.78 14.02
CA ALA A 118 19.22 8.42 15.20
C ALA A 118 20.08 7.44 16.02
N ALA A 119 19.63 6.20 16.19
CA ALA A 119 20.41 5.16 16.87
C ALA A 119 21.70 4.78 16.12
N ARG A 120 21.77 5.01 14.81
CA ARG A 120 22.97 4.85 13.98
C ARG A 120 23.87 6.09 13.98
N GLY A 121 23.52 7.14 14.73
CA GLY A 121 24.25 8.42 14.74
C GLY A 121 24.11 9.22 13.44
N GLN A 122 23.11 8.91 12.61
CA GLN A 122 22.86 9.59 11.34
C GLN A 122 21.87 10.74 11.55
N VAL A 123 22.12 11.89 10.91
CA VAL A 123 21.15 13.00 10.88
C VAL A 123 20.01 12.61 9.93
N PRO A 124 18.76 12.49 10.40
CA PRO A 124 17.68 11.98 9.57
C PRO A 124 17.17 13.07 8.62
N SER A 125 17.48 12.94 7.32
CA SER A 125 16.81 13.71 6.26
C SER A 125 15.48 13.05 5.88
N ASP A 126 14.54 13.81 5.33
CA ASP A 126 13.24 13.26 4.89
C ASP A 126 13.41 12.13 3.88
N GLU A 127 14.37 12.25 2.95
CA GLU A 127 14.72 11.21 2.00
C GLU A 127 15.25 9.94 2.68
N ALA A 128 16.15 10.07 3.66
CA ALA A 128 16.69 8.92 4.39
C ALA A 128 15.62 8.24 5.26
N ILE A 129 14.72 9.02 5.86
CA ILE A 129 13.59 8.51 6.65
C ILE A 129 12.65 7.72 5.73
N ALA A 130 12.24 8.31 4.61
CA ALA A 130 11.41 7.68 3.59
C ALA A 130 12.04 6.36 3.09
N ALA A 131 13.30 6.44 2.65
CA ALA A 131 14.05 5.29 2.16
C ALA A 131 14.16 4.16 3.20
N LEU A 132 14.28 4.49 4.50
CA LEU A 132 14.32 3.46 5.54
C LEU A 132 12.92 2.95 5.93
N ALA A 133 11.87 3.77 5.82
CA ALA A 133 10.51 3.35 6.13
C ALA A 133 10.00 2.30 5.13
N TRP A 134 10.20 2.56 3.82
CA TRP A 134 9.64 1.76 2.72
C TRP A 134 10.67 1.15 1.76
N GLY A 135 11.96 1.36 1.97
CA GLY A 135 12.99 0.77 1.12
C GLY A 135 13.20 -0.72 1.37
N GLU A 136 14.12 -1.28 0.59
CA GLU A 136 14.53 -2.68 0.74
C GLU A 136 15.17 -2.91 2.11
N GLN A 137 14.73 -3.95 2.82
CA GLN A 137 15.07 -4.24 4.22
C GLN A 137 14.72 -3.10 5.20
N GLY A 138 13.80 -2.22 4.81
CA GLY A 138 13.28 -1.14 5.64
C GLY A 138 12.29 -1.60 6.72
N VAL A 139 11.72 -0.62 7.42
CA VAL A 139 10.80 -0.84 8.55
C VAL A 139 9.59 -1.67 8.11
N LEU A 140 8.93 -1.31 7.00
CA LEU A 140 7.76 -2.04 6.51
C LEU A 140 8.05 -3.52 6.22
N GLN A 141 9.15 -3.82 5.53
CA GLN A 141 9.54 -5.20 5.22
C GLN A 141 9.87 -6.00 6.49
N SER A 142 10.54 -5.36 7.46
CA SER A 142 10.88 -5.98 8.74
C SER A 142 9.62 -6.31 9.55
N TRP A 143 8.69 -5.36 9.67
CA TRP A 143 7.48 -5.51 10.49
C TRP A 143 6.48 -6.47 9.85
N THR A 144 6.51 -6.62 8.53
CA THR A 144 5.69 -7.58 7.77
C THR A 144 6.43 -8.87 7.44
N ALA A 145 7.56 -9.15 8.09
CA ALA A 145 8.31 -10.39 7.87
C ALA A 145 7.47 -11.64 8.20
N TRP A 146 6.71 -11.58 9.29
CA TRP A 146 5.99 -12.71 9.89
C TRP A 146 4.50 -12.42 10.07
N ASP A 147 3.66 -13.44 9.88
CA ASP A 147 2.19 -13.34 10.03
C ASP A 147 1.78 -13.37 11.51
N THR A 148 2.14 -12.31 12.22
CA THR A 148 1.77 -12.04 13.62
C THR A 148 0.65 -10.99 13.68
N PRO A 149 -0.06 -10.81 14.80
CA PRO A 149 -1.00 -9.70 14.95
C PRO A 149 -0.37 -8.34 14.63
N ALA A 150 0.86 -8.09 15.09
CA ALA A 150 1.60 -6.86 14.77
C ALA A 150 1.96 -6.75 13.28
N GLY A 151 2.34 -7.87 12.65
CA GLY A 151 2.63 -7.90 11.21
C GLY A 151 1.40 -7.68 10.33
N ARG A 152 0.25 -8.26 10.69
CA ARG A 152 -1.02 -8.03 10.00
C ARG A 152 -1.49 -6.59 10.15
N TRP A 153 -1.33 -6.02 11.34
CA TRP A 153 -1.57 -4.59 11.57
C TRP A 153 -0.64 -3.73 10.69
N ALA A 154 0.67 -4.00 10.69
CA ALA A 154 1.63 -3.26 9.87
C ALA A 154 1.33 -3.37 8.38
N LEU A 155 0.95 -4.55 7.89
CA LEU A 155 0.51 -4.74 6.51
C LEU A 155 -0.74 -3.90 6.21
N GLN A 156 -1.75 -3.92 7.09
CA GLN A 156 -2.98 -3.17 6.89
C GLN A 156 -2.73 -1.65 6.87
N GLN A 157 -1.94 -1.13 7.81
CA GLN A 157 -1.55 0.29 7.81
C GLN A 157 -0.72 0.66 6.58
N GLY A 158 0.21 -0.21 6.17
CA GLY A 158 1.00 0.01 4.95
C GLY A 158 0.13 0.01 3.68
N LEU A 159 -0.89 -0.84 3.59
CA LEU A 159 -1.82 -0.85 2.47
C LEU A 159 -2.67 0.42 2.42
N GLU A 160 -3.15 0.92 3.57
CA GLU A 160 -3.84 2.22 3.62
C GLU A 160 -2.92 3.37 3.24
N TRP A 161 -1.67 3.35 3.71
CA TRP A 161 -0.67 4.34 3.33
C TRP A 161 -0.43 4.35 1.81
N GLN A 162 -0.24 3.18 1.22
CA GLN A 162 -0.08 3.02 -0.22
C GLN A 162 -1.29 3.55 -0.99
N ARG A 163 -2.51 3.16 -0.59
CA ARG A 163 -3.75 3.59 -1.24
C ARG A 163 -3.88 5.09 -1.19
N HIS A 164 -3.71 5.71 -0.03
CA HIS A 164 -3.84 7.15 0.12
C HIS A 164 -2.77 7.93 -0.66
N LEU A 165 -1.52 7.44 -0.72
CA LEU A 165 -0.52 8.04 -1.61
C LEU A 165 -0.91 7.92 -3.09
N PHE A 166 -1.47 6.77 -3.50
CA PHE A 166 -1.91 6.56 -4.87
C PHE A 166 -3.04 7.50 -5.26
N GLU A 167 -4.09 7.58 -4.45
CA GLU A 167 -5.25 8.47 -4.64
C GLU A 167 -4.86 9.96 -4.56
N ALA A 168 -3.74 10.30 -3.94
CA ALA A 168 -3.18 11.65 -3.94
C ALA A 168 -2.27 11.95 -5.16
N GLY A 169 -2.14 11.02 -6.11
CA GLY A 169 -1.26 11.16 -7.28
C GLY A 169 0.22 10.95 -6.99
N ARG A 170 0.60 10.49 -5.79
CA ARG A 170 2.00 10.19 -5.41
C ARG A 170 2.40 8.77 -5.83
N PHE A 171 2.30 8.48 -7.12
CA PHE A 171 2.44 7.11 -7.66
C PHE A 171 3.80 6.46 -7.38
N GLN A 172 4.88 7.25 -7.35
CA GLN A 172 6.23 6.75 -7.03
C GLN A 172 6.30 6.27 -5.57
N GLU A 173 5.86 7.10 -4.61
CA GLU A 173 5.87 6.73 -3.19
C GLU A 173 4.92 5.56 -2.91
N ALA A 174 3.70 5.60 -3.47
CA ALA A 174 2.78 4.47 -3.39
C ALA A 174 3.41 3.17 -3.94
N GLY A 175 4.17 3.30 -5.03
CA GLY A 175 4.94 2.23 -5.62
C GLY A 175 6.00 1.65 -4.69
N GLU A 176 6.75 2.50 -3.99
CA GLU A 176 7.72 2.08 -2.98
C GLU A 176 7.05 1.27 -1.86
N ILE A 177 5.91 1.77 -1.33
CA ILE A 177 5.16 1.05 -0.29
C ILE A 177 4.73 -0.34 -0.78
N ILE A 178 4.12 -0.45 -1.98
CA ILE A 178 3.67 -1.77 -2.45
C ILE A 178 4.84 -2.72 -2.74
N ASN A 179 5.99 -2.22 -3.20
CA ASN A 179 7.19 -3.06 -3.35
C ASN A 179 7.72 -3.55 -1.99
N ALA A 180 7.62 -2.73 -0.94
CA ALA A 180 7.94 -3.15 0.42
C ALA A 180 7.00 -4.25 0.93
N LEU A 181 5.70 -4.14 0.64
CA LEU A 181 4.67 -5.07 1.14
C LEU A 181 4.51 -6.33 0.28
N ALA A 182 4.88 -6.29 -1.00
CA ALA A 182 4.71 -7.40 -1.93
C ALA A 182 5.30 -8.73 -1.41
N PRO A 183 6.52 -8.79 -0.86
CA PRO A 183 7.05 -10.03 -0.28
C PRO A 183 6.14 -10.63 0.81
N ALA A 184 5.57 -9.80 1.69
CA ALA A 184 4.66 -10.26 2.74
C ALA A 184 3.34 -10.77 2.16
N LEU A 185 2.74 -10.02 1.22
CA LEU A 185 1.52 -10.42 0.53
C LEU A 185 1.69 -11.77 -0.18
N LEU A 186 2.82 -11.99 -0.85
CA LEU A 186 3.13 -13.27 -1.51
C LEU A 186 3.28 -14.40 -0.51
N ARG A 187 4.08 -14.21 0.56
CA ARG A 187 4.27 -15.23 1.60
C ARG A 187 2.98 -15.60 2.32
N TRP A 188 2.04 -14.66 2.46
CA TRP A 188 0.78 -14.87 3.17
C TRP A 188 -0.37 -15.28 2.23
N GLY A 189 -0.07 -15.74 1.02
CA GLY A 189 -1.06 -16.28 0.08
C GLY A 189 -1.95 -15.23 -0.60
N LYS A 190 -1.62 -13.95 -0.49
CA LYS A 190 -2.38 -12.81 -1.07
C LYS A 190 -1.82 -12.36 -2.42
N ALA A 191 -1.36 -13.31 -3.24
CA ALA A 191 -0.70 -13.01 -4.52
C ALA A 191 -1.59 -12.25 -5.52
N GLY A 192 -2.91 -12.52 -5.53
CA GLY A 192 -3.86 -11.78 -6.37
C GLY A 192 -3.95 -10.29 -5.98
N GLN A 193 -4.01 -10.00 -4.67
CA GLN A 193 -4.01 -8.63 -4.17
C GLN A 193 -2.69 -7.91 -4.50
N ALA A 194 -1.55 -8.58 -4.30
CA ALA A 194 -0.25 -8.03 -4.68
C ALA A 194 -0.19 -7.68 -6.17
N GLU A 195 -0.67 -8.56 -7.04
CA GLU A 195 -0.67 -8.34 -8.49
C GLU A 195 -1.48 -7.09 -8.88
N ILE A 196 -2.68 -6.94 -8.35
CA ILE A 196 -3.56 -5.79 -8.63
C ILE A 196 -2.84 -4.49 -8.26
N LEU A 197 -2.31 -4.41 -7.03
CA LEU A 197 -1.67 -3.20 -6.52
C LEU A 197 -0.35 -2.88 -7.23
N LEU A 198 0.45 -3.89 -7.57
CA LEU A 198 1.69 -3.73 -8.35
C LEU A 198 1.40 -3.19 -9.76
N ARG A 199 0.30 -3.62 -10.39
CA ARG A 199 -0.10 -3.14 -11.72
C ARG A 199 -0.67 -1.72 -11.69
N GLN A 200 -1.38 -1.35 -10.62
CA GLN A 200 -2.13 -0.10 -10.50
C GLN A 200 -1.29 1.16 -10.79
N GLY A 201 -0.03 1.19 -10.35
CA GLY A 201 0.88 2.33 -10.56
C GLY A 201 2.03 2.07 -11.53
N LEU A 202 2.10 0.90 -12.17
CA LEU A 202 3.27 0.50 -12.94
C LEU A 202 3.60 1.46 -14.10
N ALA A 203 2.58 2.01 -14.77
CA ALA A 203 2.76 2.92 -15.89
C ALA A 203 3.51 4.21 -15.51
N GLU A 204 3.23 4.73 -14.31
CA GLU A 204 3.80 5.98 -13.78
C GLU A 204 5.17 5.79 -13.13
N GLN A 205 5.52 4.54 -12.81
CA GLN A 205 6.80 4.19 -12.18
C GLN A 205 7.97 4.29 -13.16
N GLN A 206 9.13 4.68 -12.64
CA GLN A 206 10.35 4.86 -13.41
C GLN A 206 11.56 4.30 -12.65
N GLY A 207 12.70 4.19 -13.33
CA GLY A 207 13.97 3.80 -12.72
C GLY A 207 13.91 2.45 -12.00
N ALA A 208 14.60 2.38 -10.85
CA ALA A 208 14.76 1.16 -10.07
C ALA A 208 13.43 0.62 -9.52
N LEU A 209 12.48 1.51 -9.20
CA LEU A 209 11.17 1.14 -8.69
C LEU A 209 10.40 0.30 -9.70
N ARG A 210 10.31 0.77 -10.95
CA ARG A 210 9.64 0.03 -12.02
C ARG A 210 10.23 -1.37 -12.21
N ALA A 211 11.56 -1.48 -12.19
CA ALA A 211 12.26 -2.75 -12.35
C ALA A 211 11.98 -3.73 -11.19
N ARG A 212 11.89 -3.25 -9.95
CA ARG A 212 11.48 -4.08 -8.79
C ARG A 212 10.02 -4.52 -8.91
N THR A 213 9.10 -3.63 -9.32
CA THR A 213 7.70 -3.99 -9.56
C THR A 213 7.58 -5.09 -10.61
N LEU A 214 8.28 -4.95 -11.74
CA LEU A 214 8.35 -5.97 -12.80
C LEU A 214 8.91 -7.29 -12.25
N THR A 215 9.92 -7.25 -11.39
CA THR A 215 10.46 -8.45 -10.74
C THR A 215 9.40 -9.16 -9.90
N HIS A 216 8.61 -8.42 -9.10
CA HIS A 216 7.54 -9.03 -8.31
C HIS A 216 6.42 -9.61 -9.19
N LEU A 217 6.05 -8.94 -10.28
CA LEU A 217 5.08 -9.48 -11.25
C LEU A 217 5.61 -10.76 -11.92
N GLY A 218 6.90 -10.78 -12.28
CA GLY A 218 7.56 -11.98 -12.80
C GLY A 218 7.55 -13.14 -11.80
N MET A 219 7.72 -12.86 -10.51
CA MET A 219 7.60 -13.87 -9.44
C MET A 219 6.18 -14.44 -9.37
N ILE A 220 5.16 -13.59 -9.37
CA ILE A 220 3.75 -14.02 -9.36
C ILE A 220 3.44 -14.93 -10.56
N ARG A 221 3.91 -14.57 -11.76
CA ARG A 221 3.77 -15.39 -12.97
C ARG A 221 4.50 -16.72 -12.86
N ALA A 222 5.72 -16.72 -12.35
CA ALA A 222 6.51 -17.93 -12.14
C ALA A 222 5.80 -18.89 -11.17
N ASP A 223 5.28 -18.39 -10.05
CA ASP A 223 4.58 -19.16 -9.03
C ASP A 223 3.28 -19.79 -9.57
N ARG A 224 2.64 -19.16 -10.56
CA ARG A 224 1.48 -19.70 -11.29
C ARG A 224 1.84 -20.60 -12.48
N ASN A 225 3.13 -20.90 -12.67
CA ASN A 225 3.64 -21.65 -13.82
C ASN A 225 3.35 -20.97 -15.19
N GLU A 226 3.15 -19.65 -15.19
CA GLU A 226 2.94 -18.80 -16.37
C GLU A 226 4.31 -18.39 -16.94
N ILE A 227 5.13 -19.38 -17.32
CA ILE A 227 6.58 -19.22 -17.54
C ILE A 227 6.93 -18.18 -18.60
N ARG A 228 6.18 -18.10 -19.70
CA ARG A 228 6.42 -17.12 -20.78
C ARG A 228 6.25 -15.68 -20.30
N GLU A 229 5.21 -15.43 -19.51
CA GLU A 229 4.98 -14.09 -18.92
C GLU A 229 6.04 -13.76 -17.87
N ALA A 230 6.45 -14.75 -17.07
CA ALA A 230 7.52 -14.58 -16.10
C ALA A 230 8.85 -14.16 -16.75
N PHE A 231 9.24 -14.80 -17.87
CA PHE A 231 10.42 -14.38 -18.65
C PHE A 231 10.29 -12.95 -19.13
N SER A 232 9.15 -12.58 -19.72
CA SER A 232 8.90 -11.22 -20.22
C SER A 232 9.09 -10.16 -19.13
N PHE A 233 8.55 -10.40 -17.93
CA PHE A 233 8.72 -9.48 -16.80
C PHE A 233 10.16 -9.41 -16.30
N TYR A 234 10.83 -10.56 -16.12
CA TYR A 234 12.21 -10.56 -15.64
C TYR A 234 13.20 -9.98 -16.65
N ASP A 235 13.00 -10.18 -17.95
CA ASP A 235 13.83 -9.60 -19.00
C ASP A 235 13.70 -8.07 -19.03
N GLN A 236 12.47 -7.55 -18.91
CA GLN A 236 12.24 -6.10 -18.81
C GLN A 236 12.91 -5.52 -17.55
N ALA A 237 12.76 -6.18 -16.40
CA ALA A 237 13.41 -5.76 -15.15
C ALA A 237 14.95 -5.78 -15.28
N HIS A 238 15.50 -6.86 -15.85
CA HIS A 238 16.93 -7.02 -16.09
C HIS A 238 17.49 -5.89 -16.97
N GLN A 239 16.84 -5.60 -18.10
CA GLN A 239 17.27 -4.51 -18.99
C GLN A 239 17.29 -3.15 -18.28
N GLN A 240 16.28 -2.87 -17.45
CA GLN A 240 16.24 -1.65 -16.66
C GLN A 240 17.35 -1.59 -15.61
N PHE A 241 17.59 -2.68 -14.86
CA PHE A 241 18.68 -2.72 -13.89
C PHE A 241 20.06 -2.57 -14.55
N VAL A 242 20.26 -3.12 -15.75
CA VAL A 242 21.49 -2.92 -16.54
C VAL A 242 21.65 -1.46 -16.94
N ALA A 243 20.60 -0.83 -17.46
CA ALA A 243 20.62 0.58 -17.86
C ALA A 243 20.93 1.53 -16.68
N LEU A 244 20.51 1.16 -15.47
CA LEU A 244 20.77 1.91 -14.23
C LEU A 244 22.11 1.57 -13.57
N GLY A 245 22.87 0.60 -14.09
CA GLY A 245 24.14 0.17 -13.50
C GLY A 245 24.01 -0.56 -12.16
N LEU A 246 22.81 -1.05 -11.81
CA LEU A 246 22.50 -1.67 -10.51
C LEU A 246 22.94 -3.14 -10.48
N LYS A 247 24.27 -3.37 -10.42
CA LYS A 247 24.88 -4.71 -10.52
C LYS A 247 24.26 -5.77 -9.59
N PRO A 248 23.98 -5.51 -8.29
CA PRO A 248 23.35 -6.52 -7.43
C PRO A 248 21.96 -6.94 -7.92
N GLN A 249 21.18 -5.99 -8.41
CA GLN A 249 19.83 -6.21 -8.93
C GLN A 249 19.87 -6.91 -10.29
N VAL A 250 20.85 -6.60 -11.14
CA VAL A 250 21.10 -7.35 -12.39
C VAL A 250 21.37 -8.82 -12.09
N ALA A 251 22.28 -9.11 -11.15
CA ALA A 251 22.59 -10.49 -10.77
C ALA A 251 21.34 -11.24 -10.27
N ARG A 252 20.53 -10.61 -9.41
CA ARG A 252 19.26 -11.19 -8.94
C ARG A 252 18.26 -11.43 -10.07
N ALA A 253 18.14 -10.51 -11.03
CA ALA A 253 17.26 -10.73 -12.18
C ALA A 253 17.73 -11.93 -13.03
N ILE A 254 19.04 -12.09 -13.22
CA ILE A 254 19.63 -13.25 -13.90
C ILE A 254 19.32 -14.55 -13.14
N GLU A 255 19.41 -14.57 -11.81
CA GLU A 255 19.04 -15.74 -10.99
C GLU A 255 17.57 -16.13 -11.16
N ARG A 256 16.67 -15.13 -11.24
CA ARG A 256 15.24 -15.39 -11.50
C ARG A 256 15.02 -16.04 -12.87
N ILE A 257 15.71 -15.55 -13.91
CA ILE A 257 15.69 -16.10 -15.26
C ILE A 257 16.28 -17.53 -15.29
N ALA A 258 17.38 -17.77 -14.57
CA ALA A 258 17.98 -19.09 -14.41
C ALA A 258 16.99 -20.09 -13.79
N GLY A 259 16.26 -19.66 -12.75
CA GLY A 259 15.20 -20.45 -12.13
C GLY A 259 14.11 -20.86 -13.11
N LEU A 260 13.69 -19.96 -14.02
CA LEU A 260 12.71 -20.29 -15.06
C LEU A 260 13.22 -21.34 -16.05
N HIS A 261 14.47 -21.25 -16.48
CA HIS A 261 15.08 -22.29 -17.32
C HIS A 261 15.13 -23.64 -16.60
N ALA A 262 15.44 -23.66 -15.31
CA ALA A 262 15.41 -24.89 -14.51
C ALA A 262 14.00 -25.50 -14.42
N VAL A 263 12.96 -24.68 -14.25
CA VAL A 263 11.55 -25.13 -14.30
C VAL A 263 11.21 -25.75 -15.66
N GLN A 264 11.75 -25.20 -16.75
CA GLN A 264 11.62 -25.76 -18.11
C GLN A 264 12.55 -26.97 -18.38
N ARG A 265 13.35 -27.40 -17.39
CA ARG A 265 14.37 -28.45 -17.53
C ARG A 265 15.48 -28.14 -18.54
N ASP A 266 15.66 -26.87 -18.88
CA ASP A 266 16.80 -26.37 -19.66
C ASP A 266 17.97 -26.07 -18.71
N TYR A 267 18.57 -27.14 -18.18
CA TYR A 267 19.62 -27.03 -17.18
C TYR A 267 20.89 -26.36 -17.72
N ASP A 268 21.18 -26.50 -19.02
CA ASP A 268 22.33 -25.85 -19.65
C ASP A 268 22.21 -24.33 -19.62
N GLN A 269 21.03 -23.78 -19.90
CA GLN A 269 20.80 -22.34 -19.75
C GLN A 269 20.74 -21.92 -18.28
N ALA A 270 20.11 -22.72 -17.42
CA ALA A 270 20.03 -22.41 -15.99
C ALA A 270 21.44 -22.29 -15.37
N ILE A 271 22.33 -23.25 -15.62
CA ILE A 271 23.71 -23.25 -15.12
C ILE A 271 24.49 -22.04 -15.65
N ARG A 272 24.45 -21.79 -16.97
CA ARG A 272 25.15 -20.64 -17.59
C ARG A 272 24.70 -19.31 -16.98
N LYS A 273 23.40 -19.12 -16.77
CA LYS A 273 22.86 -17.91 -16.14
C LYS A 273 23.28 -17.82 -14.66
N GLN A 274 23.23 -18.93 -13.92
CA GLN A 274 23.66 -18.95 -12.52
C GLN A 274 25.15 -18.61 -12.38
N GLU A 275 26.02 -19.14 -13.25
CA GLU A 275 27.44 -18.80 -13.29
C GLU A 275 27.67 -17.32 -13.58
N ALA A 276 26.91 -16.74 -14.52
CA ALA A 276 26.97 -15.32 -14.82
C ALA A 276 26.59 -14.46 -13.60
N ALA A 277 25.50 -14.80 -12.89
CA ALA A 277 25.10 -14.12 -11.66
C ALA A 277 26.16 -14.23 -10.56
N LEU A 278 26.72 -15.43 -10.34
CA LEU A 278 27.78 -15.66 -9.36
C LEU A 278 29.04 -14.85 -9.67
N LYS A 279 29.42 -14.74 -10.95
CA LYS A 279 30.56 -13.91 -11.37
C LYS A 279 30.32 -12.43 -11.05
N MET A 280 29.09 -11.94 -11.22
CA MET A 280 28.73 -10.56 -10.87
C MET A 280 28.79 -10.30 -9.36
N HIS A 281 28.26 -11.22 -8.54
CA HIS A 281 28.35 -11.11 -7.08
C HIS A 281 29.80 -11.07 -6.60
N ARG A 282 30.68 -11.90 -7.19
CA ARG A 282 32.12 -11.92 -6.86
C ARG A 282 32.87 -10.67 -7.32
N ALA A 283 32.47 -10.07 -8.45
CA ALA A 283 33.10 -8.86 -8.97
C ALA A 283 32.62 -7.57 -8.29
N GLY A 284 31.62 -7.65 -7.41
CA GLY A 284 31.10 -6.53 -6.61
C GLY A 284 31.55 -6.53 -5.14
N GLN A 285 32.40 -7.48 -4.74
CA GLN A 285 33.13 -7.51 -3.47
C GLN A 285 34.47 -6.80 -3.61
#